data_AF-A0AAU3TYN5-F1
#
_entry.id   AF-A0AAU3TYN5-F1
#
_cell.length_a   1.000
_cell.length_b   1.000
_cell.length_c   1.000
_cell.angle_alpha   90.00
_cell.angle_beta   90.00
_cell.angle_gamma   90.00
#
_symmetry.space_group_name_H-M   'P 1'
#
loop_
_entity.id
_entity.type
_entity.pdbx_description
1 polymer ?
#
loop_
_entity_poly.entity_id
_entity_poly.type
_entity_poly.pdbx_seq_one_letter_code
_entity_poly.pdbx_strand_id
1 'polypeptide(L)' 'MTEVVSPFRKSSYSGAENACVEVADTAPGGRAVRDSKQQDGPLLTVSREGWQAFLGQFV' A
#
# COMPACT_ATOMS: atom_id res chain seq x y z
N MET A 1 -4.87 11.85 10.18
CA MET A 1 -3.64 12.00 9.37
C MET A 1 -3.08 10.60 9.20
N THR A 2 -2.97 10.10 7.98
CA THR A 2 -2.52 8.73 7.70
C THR A 2 -1.02 8.63 7.95
N GLU A 3 -0.65 8.18 9.15
CA GLU A 3 0.75 7.93 9.52
C GLU A 3 1.13 6.49 9.19
N VAL A 4 2.28 6.26 8.54
CA VAL A 4 2.80 4.91 8.26
C VAL A 4 3.35 4.31 9.55
N VAL A 5 2.83 3.16 9.96
CA VAL A 5 3.16 2.51 11.25
C VAL A 5 3.81 1.13 11.10
N SER A 6 3.98 0.65 9.87
CA SER A 6 4.72 -0.59 9.57
C SER A 6 5.80 -0.34 8.53
N PRO A 7 6.85 -1.19 8.47
CA PRO A 7 7.76 -1.18 7.33
C PRO A 7 7.00 -1.50 6.04
N PHE A 8 7.49 -0.95 4.92
CA PHE A 8 7.01 -1.32 3.59
C PHE A 8 7.38 -2.76 3.27
N ARG A 9 6.38 -3.53 2.83
CA ARG A 9 6.55 -4.89 2.33
C ARG A 9 6.30 -4.93 0.83
N LYS A 10 7.24 -5.52 0.10
CA LYS A 10 7.11 -5.77 -1.33
C LYS A 10 6.04 -6.83 -1.61
N SER A 11 5.21 -6.59 -2.61
CA SER A 11 4.21 -7.55 -3.05
C SER A 11 4.88 -8.82 -3.59
N SER A 12 4.31 -9.99 -3.29
CA SER A 12 4.75 -11.26 -3.90
C SER A 12 4.45 -11.34 -5.40
N TYR A 13 3.57 -10.47 -5.90
CA TYR A 13 3.25 -10.32 -7.32
C TYR A 13 4.22 -9.37 -8.05
N SER A 14 5.18 -8.79 -7.33
CA SER A 14 6.28 -8.01 -7.92
C SER A 14 7.33 -8.93 -8.55
N GLY A 15 7.01 -9.44 -9.74
CA GLY A 15 7.91 -10.24 -10.56
C GLY A 15 9.03 -9.42 -11.24
N ALA A 16 9.92 -10.11 -11.95
CA ALA A 16 11.12 -9.53 -12.57
C ALA A 16 10.82 -8.42 -13.61
N GLU A 17 9.63 -8.42 -14.21
CA GLU A 17 9.28 -7.53 -15.33
C GLU A 17 8.29 -6.43 -14.96
N ASN A 18 8.60 -5.63 -13.93
CA ASN A 18 8.06 -4.27 -13.71
C ASN A 18 6.79 -4.07 -12.87
N ALA A 19 6.34 -5.04 -12.07
CA ALA A 19 5.22 -4.83 -11.13
C ALA A 19 5.69 -4.49 -9.69
N CYS A 20 6.60 -3.54 -9.50
CA CYS A 20 7.28 -3.27 -8.22
C CYS A 20 6.44 -2.40 -7.26
N VAL A 21 5.49 -3.01 -6.56
CA VAL A 21 4.63 -2.32 -5.57
C VAL A 21 5.02 -2.74 -4.16
N GLU A 22 5.07 -1.75 -3.27
CA GLU A 22 5.24 -1.93 -1.83
C GLU A 22 4.04 -1.37 -1.07
N VAL A 23 3.65 -2.06 0.00
CA VAL A 23 2.52 -1.68 0.87
C VAL A 23 2.95 -1.58 2.33
N ALA A 24 2.38 -0.65 3.07
CA ALA A 24 2.54 -0.51 4.51
C ALA A 24 1.21 -0.20 5.20
N ASP A 25 1.10 -0.58 6.46
CA ASP A 25 -0.03 -0.24 7.32
C ASP A 25 0.08 1.23 7.76
N THR A 26 -1.07 1.88 7.87
CA THR A 26 -1.17 3.24 8.40
C THR A 26 -2.13 3.31 9.58
N ALA A 27 -1.90 4.20 10.54
CA ALA A 27 -2.86 4.49 11.59
C ALA A 27 -3.96 5.44 11.07
N PRO A 28 -5.25 5.20 11.41
CA PRO A 28 -5.78 4.20 12.35
C PRO A 28 -6.26 2.88 11.69
N GLY A 29 -5.67 2.46 10.58
CA GLY A 29 -5.99 1.18 9.91
C GLY A 29 -6.12 1.26 8.39
N GLY A 30 -5.54 2.26 7.74
CA GLY A 30 -5.51 2.38 6.27
C GLY A 30 -4.31 1.69 5.64
N ARG A 31 -4.02 1.97 4.37
CA ARG A 31 -2.82 1.47 3.66
C ARG A 31 -2.08 2.58 2.92
N ALA A 32 -0.76 2.55 2.98
CA ALA A 32 0.11 3.32 2.10
C ALA A 32 0.67 2.40 1.02
N VAL A 33 0.62 2.86 -0.23
CA VAL A 33 1.13 2.14 -1.40
C VAL A 33 2.16 3.02 -2.09
N ARG A 34 3.29 2.42 -2.48
CA ARG A 34 4.35 3.10 -3.22
C ARG A 34 4.95 2.23 -4.30
N ASP A 35 5.63 2.89 -5.24
CA ASP A 35 6.48 2.26 -6.23
C ASP A 35 7.83 1.91 -5.60
N SER A 36 8.29 0.65 -5.71
CA SER A 36 9.55 0.22 -5.07
C SER A 36 10.79 0.83 -5.74
N LYS A 37 10.68 1.34 -6.97
CA LYS A 37 11.78 1.99 -7.71
C LYS A 37 11.85 3.49 -7.40
N GLN A 38 10.77 4.08 -6.88
CA GLN A 38 10.67 5.49 -6.50
C GLN A 38 10.30 5.62 -5.02
N GLN A 39 11.22 5.22 -4.14
CA GLN A 39 10.97 5.15 -2.70
C GLN A 39 10.73 6.51 -2.04
N ASP A 40 11.30 7.57 -2.60
CA ASP A 40 11.13 8.98 -2.17
C ASP A 40 9.97 9.68 -2.91
N GLY A 41 9.24 8.94 -3.75
CA GLY A 41 8.09 9.44 -4.50
C GLY A 41 6.83 9.61 -3.63
N PRO A 42 5.75 10.14 -4.21
CA PRO A 42 4.49 10.31 -3.51
C PRO A 42 3.88 8.96 -3.10
N LEU A 43 3.28 8.93 -1.91
CA LEU A 43 2.55 7.78 -1.39
C LEU A 43 1.07 7.88 -1.75
N LEU A 44 0.51 6.79 -2.30
CA LEU A 44 -0.94 6.64 -2.38
C LEU A 44 -1.44 6.13 -1.02
N THR A 45 -2.20 6.95 -0.30
CA THR A 45 -2.80 6.54 0.98
C THR A 45 -4.29 6.25 0.83
N VAL A 46 -4.72 5.10 1.33
CA VAL A 46 -6.11 4.66 1.35
C VAL A 46 -6.59 4.64 2.80
N SER A 47 -7.76 5.21 3.08
CA SER A 47 -8.35 5.19 4.43
C SER A 47 -8.73 3.76 4.84
N ARG A 48 -9.01 3.58 6.14
CA ARG A 48 -9.53 2.32 6.64
C ARG A 48 -10.83 1.92 5.95
N GLU A 49 -11.79 2.85 5.82
CA GLU A 49 -13.07 2.54 5.17
C GLU A 49 -12.88 2.21 3.69
N GLY A 50 -12.06 2.99 2.97
CA GLY A 50 -11.78 2.74 1.56
C GLY A 50 -11.13 1.38 1.32
N TRP A 51 -10.19 0.98 2.18
CA TRP A 51 -9.54 -0.33 2.06
C TRP A 51 -10.52 -1.48 2.31
N GLN A 52 -11.39 -1.37 3.32
CA GLN A 52 -12.42 -2.37 3.59
C GLN A 52 -13.44 -2.48 2.43
N ALA A 53 -13.87 -1.34 1.88
CA ALA A 53 -14.79 -1.30 0.75
C ALA A 53 -14.19 -1.95 -0.51
N PHE A 54 -12.89 -1.72 -0.76
CA PHE A 54 -12.17 -2.34 -1.86
C PHE A 54 -12.08 -3.87 -1.71
N LEU A 55 -11.71 -4.37 -0.53
CA LEU A 55 -11.64 -5.81 -0.27
C LEU A 55 -13.01 -6.48 -0.42
N GLY A 56 -14.09 -5.79 -0.03
CA GLY A 56 -15.46 -6.29 -0.21
C GLY A 56 -15.90 -6.46 -1.68
N GLN A 57 -15.13 -5.98 -2.66
CA GLN A 57 -15.40 -6.23 -4.09
C GLN A 57 -14.93 -7.62 -4.55
N PHE A 58 -14.06 -8.28 -3.79
CA PHE A 58 -13.48 -9.57 -4.13
C PHE A 58 -13.94 -10.61 -3.10
N VAL A 59 -15.10 -11.20 -3.39
CA VAL A 59 -15.65 -12.37 -2.67
C VAL A 59 -15.40 -13.63 -3.48
#